data_AF-A0A1H8TUR2-F1
#
_entry.id   AF-A0A1H8TUR2-F1
#
_cell.length_a   1.000
_cell.length_b   1.000
_cell.length_c   1.000
_cell.angle_alpha   90.00
_cell.angle_beta   90.00
_cell.angle_gamma   90.00
#
_symmetry.space_group_name_H-M   'P 1'
#
loop_
_entity.id
_entity.type
_entity.pdbx_description
1 polymer ?
#
loop_
_entity_poly.entity_id
_entity_poly.type
_entity_poly.pdbx_seq_one_letter_code
_entity_poly.pdbx_strand_id
1 'polypeptide(L)'
;MQTETERARWAAAFADQLAGFAPGPYPDVPEKAPARPASPATRLKRSQENARARAQRARDKARRAAELDGAIADGLRSVMRRRKVLERLRDGEEMSRMAVCIEPALGVAMERLVDVYGWERPLASRALTARLLRPSKPPPA
;
A
#
# COMPACT_ATOMS: atom_id res chain seq x y z
N MET A 1 -20.73 40.77 21.77
CA MET A 1 -21.74 40.47 22.82
C MET A 1 -22.58 39.21 22.55
N GLN A 2 -22.73 38.71 21.31
CA GLN A 2 -23.55 37.50 21.04
C GLN A 2 -22.92 36.17 21.53
N THR A 3 -21.60 36.13 21.74
CA THR A 3 -20.85 34.90 22.10
C THR A 3 -20.87 34.55 23.59
N GLU A 4 -21.12 35.53 24.47
CA GLU A 4 -21.15 35.32 25.92
C GLU A 4 -22.50 34.75 26.37
N THR A 5 -23.59 35.21 25.75
CA THR A 5 -24.94 34.70 25.97
C THR A 5 -25.09 33.26 25.49
N GLU A 6 -24.46 32.90 24.37
CA GLU A 6 -24.43 31.52 23.90
C GLU A 6 -23.64 30.61 24.84
N ARG A 7 -22.48 31.07 25.35
CA ARG A 7 -21.69 30.33 26.34
C ARG A 7 -22.45 30.09 27.64
N ALA A 8 -23.15 31.10 28.15
CA ALA A 8 -23.97 30.95 29.36
C ALA A 8 -25.11 29.94 29.16
N ARG A 9 -25.73 29.94 27.98
CA ARG A 9 -26.82 29.02 27.63
C ARG A 9 -26.33 27.57 27.49
N TRP A 10 -25.15 27.37 26.93
CA TRP A 10 -24.49 26.05 26.86
C TRP A 10 -24.07 25.56 28.25
N ALA A 11 -23.53 26.42 29.10
CA ALA A 11 -23.13 26.05 30.46
C ALA A 11 -24.34 25.63 31.32
N ALA A 12 -25.47 26.32 31.21
CA ALA A 12 -26.70 25.97 31.91
C ALA A 12 -27.28 24.63 31.41
N ALA A 13 -27.33 24.42 30.10
CA ALA A 13 -27.80 23.16 29.51
C ALA A 13 -26.90 21.97 29.91
N PHE A 14 -25.60 22.18 30.02
CA PHE A 14 -24.64 21.16 30.45
C PHE A 14 -24.77 20.84 31.95
N ALA A 15 -25.03 21.84 32.79
CA ALA A 15 -25.25 21.65 34.23
C ALA A 15 -26.53 20.85 34.52
N ASP A 16 -27.62 21.12 33.80
CA ASP A 16 -28.88 20.34 33.89
C ASP A 16 -28.67 18.88 33.48
N GLN A 17 -27.82 18.64 32.48
CA GLN A 17 -27.49 17.29 32.01
C GLN A 17 -26.67 16.49 33.05
N LEU A 18 -25.92 17.19 33.92
CA LEU A 18 -25.14 16.60 35.01
C LEU A 18 -25.92 16.44 36.32
N ALA A 19 -27.03 17.15 36.50
CA ALA A 19 -27.81 17.14 37.74
C ALA A 19 -28.45 15.77 38.07
N GLY A 20 -28.54 14.86 37.10
CA GLY A 20 -28.98 13.47 37.29
C GLY A 20 -27.86 12.44 37.42
N PHE A 21 -26.60 12.83 37.23
CA PHE A 21 -25.45 11.94 37.36
C PHE A 21 -24.87 12.06 38.77
N ALA A 22 -25.37 11.24 39.71
CA ALA A 22 -24.63 10.99 40.94
C ALA A 22 -23.31 10.29 40.55
N PRO A 23 -22.12 10.87 40.81
CA PRO A 23 -20.88 10.20 40.54
C PRO A 23 -20.82 8.98 41.47
N GLY A 24 -21.09 7.79 40.91
CA GLY A 24 -20.75 6.53 41.56
C GLY A 24 -19.26 6.54 41.92
N PRO A 25 -18.85 5.81 42.97
CA PRO A 25 -17.45 5.79 43.37
C PRO A 25 -16.59 5.45 42.16
N TYR A 26 -15.64 6.33 41.84
CA TYR A 26 -14.68 6.08 40.77
C TYR A 26 -14.04 4.72 41.08
N PRO A 27 -14.01 3.77 40.13
CA PRO A 27 -13.24 2.55 40.34
C PRO A 27 -11.81 2.97 40.65
N ASP A 28 -11.24 2.46 41.74
CA ASP A 28 -9.82 2.57 42.09
C ASP A 28 -9.00 1.81 41.04
N VAL A 29 -8.97 2.32 39.82
CA VAL A 29 -8.03 1.90 38.81
C VAL A 29 -6.70 2.47 39.31
N PRO A 30 -5.68 1.65 39.61
CA PRO A 30 -4.38 2.18 39.94
C PRO A 30 -3.94 3.01 38.74
N GLU A 31 -3.93 4.32 38.93
CA GLU A 31 -3.53 5.31 37.95
C GLU A 31 -2.04 5.06 37.70
N LYS A 32 -1.74 4.13 36.80
CA LYS A 32 -0.43 4.01 36.16
C LYS A 32 -0.26 5.34 35.45
N ALA A 33 0.42 6.27 36.12
CA ALA A 33 0.78 7.57 35.56
C ALA A 33 1.22 7.35 34.10
N PRO A 34 0.66 8.09 33.13
CA PRO A 34 1.02 7.93 31.74
C PRO A 34 2.55 8.02 31.65
N ALA A 35 3.17 7.03 30.99
CA ALA A 35 4.61 6.96 30.82
C ALA A 35 5.14 8.36 30.48
N ARG A 36 6.04 8.91 31.33
CA ARG A 36 6.54 10.29 31.24
C ARG A 36 6.75 10.66 29.76
N PRO A 37 6.21 11.79 29.28
CA PRO A 37 6.33 12.15 27.87
C PRO A 37 7.80 12.18 27.49
N ALA A 38 8.16 11.38 26.49
CA ALA A 38 9.52 11.27 25.98
C ALA A 38 10.09 12.68 25.74
N SER A 39 11.28 12.96 26.28
CA SER A 39 11.92 14.28 26.23
C SER A 39 11.97 14.82 24.80
N PRO A 40 11.94 16.15 24.57
CA PRO A 40 11.94 16.74 23.22
C PRO A 40 13.04 16.18 22.30
N ALA A 41 14.24 15.94 22.86
CA ALA A 41 15.36 15.34 22.15
C ALA A 41 15.08 13.89 21.68
N THR A 42 14.42 13.08 22.51
CA THR A 42 14.03 11.70 22.12
C THR A 42 12.88 11.68 21.12
N ARG A 43 11.95 12.64 21.20
CA ARG A 43 10.88 12.82 20.21
C ARG A 43 11.42 13.22 18.84
N LEU A 44 12.40 14.12 18.79
CA LEU A 44 13.06 14.54 17.55
C LEU A 44 13.84 13.39 16.91
N LYS A 45 14.62 12.63 17.70
CA LYS A 45 15.35 11.44 17.21
C LYS A 45 14.39 10.40 16.61
N ARG A 46 13.29 10.04 17.32
CA ARG A 46 12.26 9.13 16.80
C ARG A 46 11.60 9.65 15.52
N SER A 47 11.34 10.95 15.43
CA SER A 47 10.76 11.56 14.22
C SER A 47 11.70 11.44 13.01
N GLN A 48 13.00 11.70 13.19
CA GLN A 48 14.01 11.56 12.14
C GLN A 48 14.20 10.09 11.72
N GLU A 49 14.23 9.16 12.67
CA GLU A 49 14.28 7.72 12.40
C GLU A 49 13.05 7.26 11.61
N ASN A 50 11.85 7.70 12.01
CA ASN A 50 10.62 7.40 11.28
C ASN A 50 10.60 8.02 9.87
N ALA A 51 11.17 9.20 9.68
CA ALA A 51 11.31 9.82 8.36
C ALA A 51 12.25 9.01 7.46
N ARG A 52 13.41 8.60 7.99
CA ARG A 52 14.37 7.74 7.29
C ARG A 52 13.76 6.37 6.93
N ALA A 53 13.07 5.75 7.88
CA ALA A 53 12.38 4.48 7.64
C ALA A 53 11.30 4.60 6.55
N ARG A 54 10.53 5.69 6.54
CA ARG A 54 9.56 5.95 5.46
C ARG A 54 10.22 6.14 4.10
N ALA A 55 11.31 6.92 4.04
CA ALA A 55 12.07 7.12 2.81
C ALA A 55 12.64 5.80 2.28
N GLN A 56 13.18 4.96 3.16
CA GLN A 56 13.71 3.64 2.78
C GLN A 56 12.59 2.73 2.24
N ARG A 57 11.45 2.64 2.93
CA ARG A 57 10.29 1.87 2.45
C ARG A 57 9.79 2.34 1.08
N ALA A 58 9.81 3.65 0.81
CA ALA A 58 9.43 4.18 -0.49
C ALA A 58 10.40 3.74 -1.60
N ARG A 59 11.72 3.78 -1.32
CA ARG A 59 12.75 3.29 -2.23
C ARG A 59 12.63 1.79 -2.49
N ASP A 60 12.44 0.99 -1.44
CA ASP A 60 12.28 -0.46 -1.55
C ASP A 60 11.01 -0.81 -2.36
N LYS A 61 9.91 -0.07 -2.15
CA LYS A 61 8.68 -0.22 -2.94
C LYS A 61 8.92 0.10 -4.42
N ALA A 62 9.62 1.18 -4.72
CA ALA A 62 9.94 1.55 -6.10
C ALA A 62 10.84 0.51 -6.78
N ARG A 63 11.85 0.00 -6.05
CA ARG A 63 12.72 -1.08 -6.51
C ARG A 63 11.93 -2.35 -6.83
N ARG A 64 11.08 -2.82 -5.91
CA ARG A 64 10.25 -4.01 -6.11
C ARG A 64 9.30 -3.84 -7.30
N ALA A 65 8.76 -2.64 -7.53
CA ALA A 65 7.94 -2.37 -8.70
C ALA A 65 8.74 -2.47 -10.00
N ALA A 66 9.98 -1.95 -10.03
CA ALA A 66 10.85 -2.05 -11.19
C ALA A 66 11.28 -3.49 -11.48
N GLU A 67 11.57 -4.29 -10.46
CA GLU A 67 11.85 -5.74 -10.59
C GLU A 67 10.66 -6.48 -11.21
N LEU A 68 9.43 -6.19 -10.76
CA LEU A 68 8.21 -6.76 -11.31
C LEU A 68 7.99 -6.38 -12.77
N ASP A 69 8.09 -5.10 -13.11
CA ASP A 69 7.91 -4.63 -14.49
C ASP A 69 9.02 -5.19 -15.41
N GLY A 70 10.26 -5.29 -14.93
CA GLY A 70 11.37 -5.92 -15.65
C GLY A 70 11.14 -7.41 -15.92
N ALA A 71 10.66 -8.17 -14.93
CA ALA A 71 10.33 -9.58 -15.09
C ALA A 71 9.22 -9.80 -16.13
N ILE A 72 8.17 -8.98 -16.11
CA ILE A 72 7.09 -9.04 -17.10
C ILE A 72 7.63 -8.72 -18.50
N ALA A 73 8.45 -7.68 -18.64
CA ALA A 73 9.05 -7.31 -19.91
C ALA A 73 9.93 -8.44 -20.49
N ASP A 74 10.71 -9.12 -19.64
CA ASP A 74 11.52 -10.25 -20.06
C ASP A 74 10.67 -11.46 -20.48
N GLY A 75 9.57 -11.74 -19.76
CA GLY A 75 8.59 -12.73 -20.16
C GLY A 75 7.96 -12.46 -21.52
N LEU A 76 7.54 -11.21 -21.76
CA LEU A 76 6.98 -10.78 -23.05
C LEU A 76 8.01 -10.85 -24.19
N ARG A 77 9.26 -10.42 -23.95
CA ARG A 77 10.34 -10.54 -24.92
C ARG A 77 10.64 -12.00 -25.27
N SER A 78 10.63 -12.89 -24.28
CA SER A 78 10.83 -14.32 -24.49
C SER A 78 9.77 -14.91 -25.41
N VAL A 79 8.49 -14.58 -25.19
CA VAL A 79 7.39 -15.01 -26.06
C VAL A 79 7.50 -14.42 -27.47
N MET A 80 7.80 -13.13 -27.58
CA MET A 80 7.99 -12.46 -28.88
C MET A 80 9.16 -13.03 -29.69
N ARG A 81 10.22 -13.50 -29.03
CA ARG A 81 11.36 -14.15 -29.69
C ARG A 81 11.04 -15.56 -30.17
N ARG A 82 9.93 -16.18 -29.72
CA ARG A 82 9.53 -17.49 -30.24
C ARG A 82 9.14 -17.32 -31.69
N ARG A 83 9.95 -17.92 -32.58
CA ARG A 83 9.77 -17.92 -34.04
C ARG A 83 8.32 -18.14 -34.49
N LYS A 84 7.61 -19.05 -33.83
CA LYS A 84 6.20 -19.37 -34.12
C LYS A 84 5.22 -18.21 -33.86
N VAL A 85 5.50 -17.31 -32.92
CA VAL A 85 4.67 -16.11 -32.67
C VAL A 85 4.91 -15.07 -33.75
N LEU A 86 6.16 -14.86 -34.15
CA LEU A 86 6.51 -13.97 -35.27
C LEU A 86 5.94 -14.45 -36.60
N GLU A 87 5.99 -15.76 -36.86
CA GLU A 87 5.38 -16.37 -38.04
C GLU A 87 3.85 -16.13 -38.04
N ARG A 88 3.17 -16.37 -36.92
CA ARG A 88 1.72 -16.11 -36.80
C ARG A 88 1.33 -14.63 -36.96
N LEU A 89 2.16 -13.72 -36.44
CA LEU A 89 2.00 -12.27 -36.65
C LEU A 89 2.17 -11.89 -38.11
N ARG A 90 3.18 -12.46 -38.79
CA ARG A 90 3.42 -12.24 -40.21
C ARG A 90 2.28 -12.77 -41.07
N ASP A 91 1.66 -13.86 -40.64
CA ASP A 91 0.55 -14.53 -41.35
C ASP A 91 -0.81 -13.86 -41.07
N GLY A 92 -0.84 -12.72 -40.37
CA GLY A 92 -2.02 -11.86 -40.22
C GLY A 92 -3.04 -12.32 -39.19
N GLU A 93 -2.64 -13.19 -38.25
CA GLU A 93 -3.56 -13.71 -37.24
C GLU A 93 -4.00 -12.63 -36.24
N GLU A 94 -5.29 -12.59 -35.93
CA GLU A 94 -5.85 -11.57 -35.02
C GLU A 94 -5.24 -11.62 -33.61
N MET A 95 -5.04 -10.45 -33.00
CA MET A 95 -4.54 -10.32 -31.61
C MET A 95 -5.34 -11.12 -30.58
N SER A 96 -6.64 -11.33 -30.82
CA SER A 96 -7.52 -12.16 -30.00
C SER A 96 -7.00 -13.60 -29.86
N ARG A 97 -6.45 -14.17 -30.94
CA ARG A 97 -5.85 -15.52 -30.95
C ARG A 97 -4.43 -15.55 -30.39
N MET A 98 -3.79 -14.39 -30.26
CA MET A 98 -2.46 -14.25 -29.63
C MET A 98 -2.52 -14.09 -28.12
N ALA A 99 -3.67 -13.73 -27.54
CA ALA A 99 -3.89 -13.67 -26.09
C ALA A 99 -3.56 -15.01 -25.37
N VAL A 100 -3.62 -16.13 -26.10
CA VAL A 100 -3.21 -17.48 -25.65
C VAL A 100 -1.72 -17.55 -25.28
N CYS A 101 -0.91 -16.56 -25.65
CA CYS A 101 0.54 -16.55 -25.37
C CYS A 101 0.93 -15.78 -24.08
N ILE A 102 -0.04 -15.26 -23.31
CA ILE A 102 0.24 -14.51 -22.07
C ILE A 102 0.69 -15.46 -20.94
N GLU A 103 0.09 -16.64 -20.84
CA GLU A 103 0.42 -17.60 -19.78
C GLU A 103 1.91 -18.03 -19.80
N PRO A 104 2.53 -18.36 -20.96
CA PRO A 104 3.97 -18.59 -21.02
C PRO A 104 4.82 -17.37 -20.62
N ALA A 105 4.36 -16.14 -20.91
CA ALA A 105 5.08 -14.94 -20.50
C ALA A 105 5.08 -14.79 -18.97
N LEU A 106 3.96 -15.12 -18.31
CA LEU A 106 3.83 -15.10 -16.86
C LEU A 106 4.68 -16.19 -16.19
N GLY A 107 4.79 -17.37 -16.82
CA GLY A 107 5.71 -18.42 -16.37
C GLY A 107 7.16 -17.94 -16.33
N VAL A 108 7.64 -17.34 -17.42
CA VAL A 108 9.00 -16.77 -17.48
C VAL A 108 9.18 -15.61 -16.51
N ALA A 109 8.17 -14.74 -16.36
CA ALA A 109 8.21 -13.65 -15.39
C ALA A 109 8.30 -14.17 -13.95
N MET A 110 7.57 -15.25 -13.63
CA MET A 110 7.63 -15.92 -12.33
C MET A 110 9.03 -16.50 -12.06
N GLU A 111 9.60 -17.23 -13.01
CA GLU A 111 10.98 -17.76 -12.91
C GLU A 111 11.98 -16.63 -12.67
N ARG A 112 11.87 -15.52 -13.42
CA ARG A 112 12.72 -14.35 -13.24
C ARG A 112 12.61 -13.75 -11.83
N LEU A 113 11.39 -13.61 -11.30
CA LEU A 113 11.15 -13.08 -9.96
C LEU A 113 11.76 -13.95 -8.86
N VAL A 114 11.64 -15.26 -8.98
CA VAL A 114 12.14 -16.20 -7.98
C VAL A 114 13.66 -16.35 -8.11
N ASP A 115 14.16 -16.66 -9.30
CA ASP A 115 15.55 -17.10 -9.49
C ASP A 115 16.55 -15.93 -9.60
N VAL A 116 16.13 -14.81 -10.19
CA VAL A 116 17.01 -13.65 -10.39
C VAL A 116 16.83 -12.61 -9.29
N TYR A 117 15.58 -12.32 -8.91
CA TYR A 117 15.27 -11.29 -7.92
C TYR A 117 15.05 -11.83 -6.51
N GLY A 118 15.08 -13.14 -6.30
CA GLY A 118 14.99 -13.77 -4.98
C GLY A 118 13.64 -13.57 -4.29
N TRP A 119 12.55 -13.41 -5.05
CA TRP A 119 11.21 -13.30 -4.48
C TRP A 119 10.70 -14.65 -4.02
N GLU A 120 9.97 -14.67 -2.90
CA GLU A 120 9.20 -15.84 -2.52
C GLU A 120 8.09 -16.10 -3.54
N ARG A 121 7.90 -17.37 -3.93
CA ARG A 121 6.94 -17.78 -4.96
C ARG A 121 5.49 -17.30 -4.67
N PRO A 122 4.96 -17.37 -3.43
CA PRO A 122 3.62 -16.84 -3.13
C PRO A 122 3.53 -15.32 -3.33
N LEU A 123 4.59 -14.60 -2.96
CA LEU A 123 4.65 -13.13 -3.10
C LEU A 123 4.72 -12.73 -4.58
N ALA A 124 5.57 -13.40 -5.37
CA ALA A 124 5.70 -13.19 -6.80
C ALA A 124 4.37 -13.46 -7.53
N SER A 125 3.71 -14.58 -7.21
CA SER A 125 2.38 -14.92 -7.76
C SER A 125 1.37 -13.80 -7.51
N ARG A 126 1.21 -13.40 -6.25
CA ARG A 126 0.27 -12.36 -5.85
C ARG A 126 0.57 -11.02 -6.53
N ALA A 127 1.85 -10.66 -6.67
CA ALA A 127 2.25 -9.42 -7.32
C ALA A 127 1.94 -9.42 -8.83
N LEU A 128 2.21 -10.52 -9.52
CA LEU A 128 1.87 -10.70 -10.94
C LEU A 128 0.35 -10.64 -11.15
N THR A 129 -0.42 -11.39 -10.35
CA THR A 129 -1.89 -11.36 -10.43
C THR A 129 -2.44 -9.97 -10.14
N ALA A 130 -1.93 -9.27 -9.13
CA ALA A 130 -2.35 -7.91 -8.82
C ALA A 130 -2.05 -6.93 -9.96
N ARG A 131 -0.96 -7.14 -10.71
CA ARG A 131 -0.61 -6.29 -11.87
C ARG A 131 -1.56 -6.52 -13.05
N LEU A 132 -1.96 -7.76 -13.30
CA LEU A 132 -2.89 -8.14 -14.35
C LEU A 132 -4.32 -7.66 -14.08
N LEU A 133 -4.76 -7.78 -12.83
CA LEU A 133 -6.12 -7.40 -12.41
C LEU A 133 -6.25 -5.90 -12.11
N ARG A 134 -5.15 -5.13 -12.15
CA ARG A 134 -5.21 -3.70 -11.85
C ARG A 134 -5.97 -2.99 -12.96
N PRO A 135 -7.05 -2.24 -12.65
CA PRO A 135 -7.68 -1.38 -13.65
C PRO A 135 -6.63 -0.45 -14.24
N SER A 136 -6.56 -0.35 -15.57
CA SER A 136 -5.68 0.62 -16.21
C SER A 136 -6.10 2.01 -15.75
N LYS A 137 -5.25 2.64 -14.94
CA LYS A 137 -5.47 4.05 -14.61
C LYS A 137 -5.23 4.82 -15.91
N PRO A 138 -6.17 5.63 -16.39
CA PRO A 138 -5.93 6.43 -17.58
C PRO A 138 -4.68 7.29 -17.35
N PRO A 139 -3.85 7.51 -18.39
CA PRO A 139 -2.69 8.38 -18.27
C PRO A 139 -3.14 9.76 -17.78
N PRO A 140 -2.32 10.46 -16.98
CA PRO A 140 -2.62 11.85 -16.63
C PRO A 140 -2.74 12.65 -17.93
N ALA A 141 -3.84 13.40 -18.05
CA ALA A 141 -4.12 14.28 -19.18
C ALA A 141 -3.07 15.39 -19.32
#